data_AF-A0A0F9TUU3-F1
#
_entry.id   AF-A0A0F9TUU3-F1
#
_cell.length_a   1.000
_cell.length_b   1.000
_cell.length_c   1.000
_cell.angle_alpha   90.00
_cell.angle_beta   90.00
_cell.angle_gamma   90.00
#
_symmetry.space_group_name_H-M   'P 1'
#
loop_
_entity.id
_entity.type
_entity.pdbx_description
1 polymer ?
#
loop_
_entity_poly.entity_id
_entity_poly.type
_entity_poly.pdbx_seq_one_letter_code
_entity_poly.pdbx_strand_id
1 'polypeptide(L)'
;MPIATKTKLKPYVELVKKKALLEQQLAETKARLAKLEPEIVEQFQENGVQRMSCDGYTIHLIRKIWAAAVNGDKKAMYTALSALDDETWSFLVEDNVNANRLAARVRECEDDDDGMPILPAELVDVIKVSEVFKIGAQKG
;
A
#
# COMPACT_ATOMS: atom_id res chain seq x y z
N MET A 1 -17.74 23.75 -46.86
CA MET A 1 -17.23 22.39 -46.53
C MET A 1 -17.48 22.07 -45.06
N PRO A 2 -18.52 21.30 -44.69
CA PRO A 2 -18.77 20.89 -43.29
C PRO A 2 -18.86 19.37 -43.02
N ILE A 3 -18.60 18.50 -44.00
CA ILE A 3 -18.88 17.05 -43.87
C ILE A 3 -17.70 16.26 -43.29
N ALA A 4 -16.45 16.68 -43.55
CA ALA A 4 -15.24 15.95 -43.13
C ALA A 4 -15.04 15.89 -41.60
N THR A 5 -15.59 16.86 -40.85
CA THR A 5 -15.49 16.91 -39.38
C THR A 5 -16.37 15.86 -38.70
N LYS A 6 -17.55 15.52 -39.24
CA LYS A 6 -18.46 14.53 -38.64
C LYS A 6 -17.97 13.08 -38.77
N THR A 7 -17.18 12.76 -39.79
CA THR A 7 -16.69 11.39 -40.06
C THR A 7 -15.80 10.86 -38.93
N LYS A 8 -14.98 11.72 -38.32
CA LYS A 8 -14.14 11.34 -37.17
C LYS A 8 -14.84 11.50 -35.81
N LEU A 9 -15.88 12.34 -35.75
CA LEU A 9 -16.62 12.58 -34.51
C LEU A 9 -17.41 11.35 -34.04
N LYS A 10 -18.05 10.61 -34.96
CA LYS A 10 -18.80 9.40 -34.58
C LYS A 10 -17.94 8.32 -33.90
N PRO A 11 -16.83 7.84 -34.50
CA PRO A 11 -15.98 6.85 -33.83
C PRO A 11 -15.33 7.40 -32.55
N TYR A 12 -15.00 8.69 -32.50
CA TYR A 12 -14.52 9.33 -31.26
C TYR A 12 -15.56 9.24 -30.14
N VAL A 13 -16.82 9.61 -30.41
CA VAL A 13 -17.91 9.52 -29.43
C VAL A 13 -18.16 8.08 -28.98
N GLU A 14 -18.08 7.10 -29.89
CA GLU A 14 -18.19 5.68 -29.53
C GLU A 14 -17.08 5.23 -28.57
N LEU A 15 -15.83 5.65 -28.81
CA LEU A 15 -14.72 5.39 -27.90
C LEU A 15 -14.89 6.08 -26.55
N VAL A 16 -15.38 7.32 -26.52
CA VAL A 16 -15.68 8.03 -25.26
C VAL A 16 -16.74 7.27 -24.45
N LYS A 17 -17.81 6.81 -25.10
CA LYS A 17 -18.85 6.00 -24.43
C LYS A 17 -18.30 4.68 -23.89
N LYS A 18 -17.49 3.97 -24.69
CA LYS A 18 -16.86 2.71 -24.27
C LYS A 18 -15.91 2.93 -23.10
N LYS A 19 -15.11 3.99 -23.14
CA LYS A 19 -14.22 4.38 -22.02
C LYS A 19 -15.01 4.61 -20.75
N ALA A 20 -16.06 5.43 -20.80
CA ALA A 20 -16.90 5.73 -19.64
C ALA A 20 -17.54 4.46 -19.05
N LEU A 21 -18.03 3.55 -19.92
CA LEU A 21 -18.59 2.27 -19.47
C LEU A 21 -17.54 1.39 -18.79
N LEU A 22 -16.34 1.27 -19.37
CA LEU A 22 -15.25 0.47 -18.78
C LEU A 22 -14.76 1.07 -17.46
N GLU A 23 -14.71 2.39 -17.34
CA GLU A 23 -14.37 3.07 -16.08
C GLU A 23 -15.43 2.80 -15.01
N GLN A 24 -16.71 2.81 -15.36
CA GLN A 24 -17.80 2.43 -14.46
C GLN A 24 -17.66 0.96 -14.02
N GLN A 25 -17.49 0.03 -14.95
CA GLN A 25 -17.34 -1.39 -14.64
C GLN A 25 -16.11 -1.66 -13.77
N LEU A 26 -15.01 -0.96 -14.04
CA LEU A 26 -13.80 -1.02 -13.22
C LEU A 26 -14.06 -0.52 -11.80
N ALA A 27 -14.79 0.60 -11.65
CA ALA A 27 -15.14 1.14 -10.34
C ALA A 27 -16.04 0.18 -9.55
N GLU A 28 -17.06 -0.40 -10.21
CA GLU A 28 -17.93 -1.41 -9.60
C GLU A 28 -17.15 -2.65 -9.16
N THR A 29 -16.24 -3.15 -10.01
CA THR A 29 -15.39 -4.30 -9.71
C THR A 29 -14.48 -4.00 -8.51
N LYS A 30 -13.83 -2.83 -8.49
CA LYS A 30 -13.00 -2.39 -7.35
C LYS A 30 -13.81 -2.31 -6.06
N ALA A 31 -15.05 -1.79 -6.12
CA ALA A 31 -15.92 -1.71 -4.95
C ALA A 31 -16.30 -3.10 -4.42
N ARG A 32 -16.52 -4.08 -5.29
CA ARG A 32 -16.78 -5.47 -4.88
C ARG A 32 -15.54 -6.13 -4.27
N LEU A 33 -14.36 -5.94 -4.88
CA LEU A 33 -13.10 -6.44 -4.33
C LEU A 33 -12.83 -5.85 -2.94
N ALA A 34 -12.99 -4.54 -2.76
CA ALA A 34 -12.78 -3.87 -1.47
C ALA A 34 -13.71 -4.37 -0.36
N LYS A 35 -14.87 -4.95 -0.69
CA LYS A 35 -15.77 -5.60 0.27
C LYS A 35 -15.33 -7.03 0.61
N LEU A 36 -14.84 -7.77 -0.38
CA LEU A 36 -14.46 -9.17 -0.23
C LEU A 36 -13.07 -9.35 0.39
N GLU A 37 -12.13 -8.44 0.11
CA GLU A 37 -10.74 -8.51 0.59
C GLU A 37 -10.63 -8.68 2.12
N PRO A 38 -11.35 -7.91 2.97
CA PRO A 38 -11.27 -8.09 4.42
C PRO A 38 -11.72 -9.49 4.88
N GLU A 39 -12.79 -10.02 4.29
CA GLU A 39 -13.31 -11.36 4.62
C GLU A 39 -12.28 -12.45 4.26
N ILE A 40 -11.60 -12.31 3.12
CA ILE A 40 -10.55 -13.25 2.71
C ILE A 40 -9.32 -13.13 3.62
N VAL A 41 -8.91 -11.90 4.00
CA VAL A 41 -7.81 -11.68 4.94
C VAL A 41 -8.10 -12.39 6.26
N GLU A 42 -9.28 -12.17 6.85
CA GLU A 42 -9.70 -12.79 8.11
C GLU A 42 -9.64 -14.32 8.01
N GLN A 43 -10.23 -14.90 6.96
CA GLN A 43 -10.18 -16.35 6.72
C GLN A 43 -8.73 -16.88 6.60
N PHE A 44 -7.85 -16.17 5.91
CA PHE A 44 -6.45 -16.60 5.77
C PHE A 44 -5.72 -16.54 7.12
N GLN A 45 -5.96 -15.50 7.92
CA GLN A 45 -5.39 -15.36 9.26
C GLN A 45 -5.89 -16.44 10.22
N GLU A 46 -7.21 -16.65 10.31
CA GLU A 46 -7.82 -17.65 11.19
C GLU A 46 -7.35 -19.07 10.88
N ASN A 47 -7.13 -19.38 9.60
CA ASN A 47 -6.70 -20.69 9.16
C ASN A 47 -5.16 -20.83 9.05
N GLY A 48 -4.40 -19.79 9.39
CA GLY A 48 -2.93 -19.78 9.27
C GLY A 48 -2.42 -19.96 7.82
N VAL A 49 -3.24 -19.62 6.82
CA VAL A 49 -2.94 -19.80 5.40
C VAL A 49 -2.18 -18.58 4.87
N GLN A 50 -0.97 -18.79 4.37
CA GLN A 50 -0.17 -17.72 3.76
C GLN A 50 -0.45 -17.56 2.25
N ARG A 51 -0.86 -18.64 1.57
CA ARG A 51 -1.21 -18.62 0.14
C ARG A 51 -2.13 -19.77 -0.26
N MET A 52 -2.93 -19.56 -1.30
CA MET A 52 -3.80 -20.57 -1.88
C MET A 52 -3.97 -20.34 -3.39
N SER A 53 -4.00 -21.41 -4.18
CA SER A 53 -4.26 -21.32 -5.62
C SER A 53 -5.73 -21.59 -5.93
N CYS A 54 -6.34 -20.77 -6.78
CA CYS A 54 -7.72 -20.88 -7.21
C CYS A 54 -7.85 -20.35 -8.64
N ASP A 55 -8.47 -21.13 -9.53
CA ASP A 55 -8.77 -20.76 -10.93
C ASP A 55 -7.59 -20.15 -11.72
N GLY A 56 -6.40 -20.75 -11.60
CA GLY A 56 -5.20 -20.26 -12.28
C GLY A 56 -4.62 -18.97 -11.69
N TYR A 57 -5.05 -18.56 -10.50
CA TYR A 57 -4.42 -17.52 -9.70
C TYR A 57 -3.84 -18.11 -8.43
N THR A 58 -2.75 -17.52 -7.93
CA THR A 58 -2.28 -17.72 -6.57
C THR A 58 -2.58 -16.47 -5.75
N ILE A 59 -3.34 -16.67 -4.69
CA ILE A 59 -3.76 -15.68 -3.72
C ILE A 59 -2.79 -15.74 -2.54
N HIS A 60 -2.23 -14.60 -2.15
CA HIS A 60 -1.25 -14.48 -1.08
C HIS A 60 -1.77 -13.56 0.03
N LEU A 61 -1.58 -13.97 1.28
CA LEU A 61 -1.66 -13.06 2.42
C LEU A 61 -0.36 -12.25 2.46
N ILE A 62 -0.49 -10.93 2.38
CA ILE A 62 0.63 -9.99 2.37
C ILE A 62 0.57 -9.19 3.67
N ARG A 63 1.60 -9.38 4.49
CA ARG A 63 1.91 -8.55 5.64
C ARG A 63 2.48 -7.22 5.16
N LYS A 64 1.85 -6.09 5.52
CA LYS A 64 2.35 -4.76 5.16
C LYS A 64 2.56 -3.89 6.39
N ILE A 65 3.84 -3.59 6.65
CA ILE A 65 4.25 -2.61 7.65
C ILE A 65 4.18 -1.20 7.08
N TRP A 66 3.55 -0.33 7.84
CA TRP A 66 3.49 1.11 7.66
C TRP A 66 4.20 1.80 8.82
N ALA A 67 4.85 2.90 8.50
CA ALA A 67 5.48 3.77 9.47
C ALA A 67 5.16 5.23 9.13
N ALA A 68 4.81 6.01 10.15
CA ALA A 68 4.49 7.43 10.02
C ALA A 68 4.81 8.18 11.31
N ALA A 69 4.95 9.50 11.22
CA ALA A 69 5.09 10.33 12.41
C ALA A 69 3.85 10.23 13.32
N VAL A 70 4.08 10.09 14.63
CA VAL A 70 3.02 10.14 15.65
C VAL A 70 2.32 11.49 15.55
N ASN A 71 0.98 11.47 15.51
CA ASN A 71 0.13 12.67 15.36
C ASN A 71 0.47 13.56 14.14
N GLY A 72 1.22 13.04 13.17
CA GLY A 72 1.72 13.82 12.04
C GLY A 72 2.86 14.78 12.38
N ASP A 73 3.44 14.71 13.58
CA ASP A 73 4.55 15.56 14.01
C ASP A 73 5.87 15.13 13.36
N LYS A 74 6.04 15.55 12.11
CA LYS A 74 7.26 15.27 11.33
C LYS A 74 8.49 15.92 11.94
N LYS A 75 8.34 17.06 12.61
CA LYS A 75 9.48 17.79 13.17
C LYS A 75 10.10 17.02 14.32
N ALA A 76 9.28 16.51 15.24
CA ALA A 76 9.77 15.64 16.31
C ALA A 76 10.43 14.38 15.77
N MET A 77 9.80 13.74 14.77
CA MET A 77 10.35 12.56 14.10
C MET A 77 11.71 12.84 13.45
N TYR A 78 11.87 13.95 12.70
CA TYR A 78 13.15 14.31 12.09
C TYR A 78 14.22 14.65 13.11
N THR A 79 13.84 15.31 14.20
CA THR A 79 14.76 15.62 15.30
C THR A 79 15.32 14.34 15.90
N ALA A 80 14.45 13.36 16.18
CA ALA A 80 14.87 12.07 16.71
C ALA A 80 15.70 11.26 15.69
N LEU A 81 15.29 11.20 14.43
CA LEU A 81 16.05 10.53 13.36
C LEU A 81 17.45 11.12 13.20
N SER A 82 17.60 12.43 13.34
CA SER A 82 18.89 13.13 13.22
C SER A 82 19.77 12.98 14.48
N ALA A 83 19.17 12.63 15.62
CA ALA A 83 19.88 12.42 16.88
C ALA A 83 20.37 10.97 17.05
N LEU A 84 19.93 10.05 16.19
CA LEU A 84 20.41 8.66 16.20
C LEU A 84 21.86 8.59 15.75
N ASP A 85 22.70 7.98 16.58
CA ASP A 85 24.05 7.56 16.21
C ASP A 85 24.02 6.20 15.52
N ASP A 86 23.27 6.13 14.41
CA ASP A 86 23.12 4.92 13.58
C ASP A 86 23.11 5.29 12.10
N GLU A 87 24.17 4.88 11.38
CA GLU A 87 24.35 5.15 9.96
C GLU A 87 23.21 4.62 9.09
N THR A 88 22.50 3.57 9.55
CA THR A 88 21.36 2.99 8.82
C THR A 88 20.10 3.86 8.85
N TRP A 89 20.02 4.85 9.72
CA TRP A 89 18.92 5.83 9.76
C TRP A 89 19.32 7.19 9.19
N SER A 90 20.63 7.44 9.09
CA SER A 90 21.21 8.73 8.67
C SER A 90 20.71 9.27 7.32
N PHE A 91 20.25 8.39 6.41
CA PHE A 91 19.71 8.82 5.11
C PHE A 91 18.26 9.34 5.17
N LEU A 92 17.57 9.13 6.30
CA LEU A 92 16.21 9.58 6.56
C LEU A 92 16.19 10.98 7.21
N VAL A 93 16.66 11.97 6.46
CA VAL A 93 16.61 13.41 6.83
C VAL A 93 15.36 14.11 6.26
N GLU A 94 15.05 15.31 6.74
CA GLU A 94 13.85 16.10 6.34
C GLU A 94 13.62 16.16 4.82
N ASP A 95 14.68 16.35 4.03
CA ASP A 95 14.62 16.41 2.56
C ASP A 95 14.33 15.06 1.88
N ASN A 96 14.47 13.95 2.61
CA ASN A 96 14.58 12.60 2.05
C ASN A 96 13.66 11.55 2.70
N VAL A 97 13.02 11.86 3.84
CA VAL A 97 12.01 11.00 4.47
C VAL A 97 10.68 11.12 3.74
N ASN A 98 10.27 10.00 3.14
CA ASN A 98 8.88 9.77 2.79
C ASN A 98 8.39 8.47 3.44
N ALA A 99 7.07 8.31 3.50
CA ALA A 99 6.44 7.18 4.16
C ALA A 99 6.92 5.81 3.64
N ASN A 100 7.28 5.71 2.35
CA ASN A 100 7.75 4.45 1.76
C ASN A 100 9.16 4.10 2.22
N ARG A 101 10.08 5.08 2.26
CA ARG A 101 11.46 4.87 2.73
C ARG A 101 11.51 4.61 4.22
N LEU A 102 10.70 5.35 4.99
CA LEU A 102 10.55 5.11 6.42
C LEU A 102 10.03 3.69 6.68
N ALA A 103 8.94 3.29 6.02
CA ALA A 103 8.41 1.95 6.16
C ALA A 103 9.36 0.85 5.66
N ALA A 104 10.23 1.14 4.69
CA ALA A 104 11.27 0.21 4.26
C ALA A 104 12.32 0.01 5.35
N ARG A 105 12.86 1.09 5.91
CA ARG A 105 13.84 1.00 7.00
C ARG A 105 13.28 0.31 8.24
N VAL A 106 12.05 0.64 8.61
CA VAL A 106 11.35 -0.02 9.73
C VAL A 106 11.19 -1.53 9.48
N ARG A 107 10.96 -1.97 8.24
CA ARG A 107 10.88 -3.41 7.91
C ARG A 107 12.22 -4.15 7.99
N GLU A 108 13.33 -3.43 8.05
CA GLU A 108 14.68 -4.00 8.19
C GLU A 108 15.11 -4.13 9.65
N CYS A 109 14.30 -3.64 10.60
CA CYS A 109 14.52 -3.88 12.02
C CYS A 109 14.25 -5.35 12.38
N GLU A 110 14.81 -5.79 13.51
CA GLU A 110 14.41 -7.06 14.12
C GLU A 110 12.95 -6.97 14.56
N ASP A 111 12.23 -8.09 14.49
CA ASP A 111 10.85 -8.19 14.95
C ASP A 111 10.81 -8.66 16.42
N ASP A 112 9.82 -8.20 17.18
CA ASP A 112 9.51 -8.68 18.54
C ASP A 112 8.76 -10.04 18.51
N ASP A 113 8.38 -10.53 19.69
CA ASP A 113 7.66 -11.80 19.84
C ASP A 113 6.27 -11.78 19.17
N ASP A 114 5.67 -10.60 18.99
CA ASP A 114 4.42 -10.38 18.28
C ASP A 114 4.65 -10.16 16.77
N GLY A 115 5.91 -10.25 16.33
CA GLY A 115 6.34 -10.03 14.96
C GLY A 115 6.48 -8.56 14.58
N MET A 116 6.27 -7.60 15.46
CA MET A 116 6.33 -6.17 15.13
C MET A 116 7.78 -5.64 15.11
N PRO A 117 8.13 -4.74 14.18
CA PRO A 117 9.49 -4.21 14.13
C PRO A 117 9.87 -3.42 15.38
N ILE A 118 11.02 -3.76 15.95
CA ILE A 118 11.61 -3.12 17.12
C ILE A 118 12.32 -1.83 16.67
N LEU A 119 11.79 -0.69 17.12
CA LEU A 119 12.41 0.60 16.86
C LEU A 119 13.50 0.93 17.90
N PRO A 120 14.53 1.70 17.51
CA PRO A 120 15.40 2.39 18.47
C PRO A 120 14.59 3.19 19.50
N ALA A 121 15.07 3.26 20.74
CA ALA A 121 14.34 3.84 21.87
C ALA A 121 13.90 5.29 21.60
N GLU A 122 14.73 6.06 20.91
CA GLU A 122 14.51 7.45 20.54
C GLU A 122 13.37 7.62 19.52
N LEU A 123 13.05 6.56 18.78
CA LEU A 123 12.04 6.56 17.72
C LEU A 123 10.67 6.09 18.18
N VAL A 124 10.57 5.39 19.31
CA VAL A 124 9.33 4.76 19.80
C VAL A 124 8.20 5.77 19.98
N ASP A 125 8.51 6.96 20.52
CA ASP A 125 7.49 7.98 20.83
C ASP A 125 7.16 8.91 19.65
N VAL A 126 7.95 8.84 18.56
CA VAL A 126 7.82 9.76 17.41
C VAL A 126 7.41 9.05 16.12
N ILE A 127 7.61 7.73 16.02
CA ILE A 127 7.19 6.92 14.87
C ILE A 127 6.12 5.94 15.31
N LYS A 128 4.95 6.07 14.70
CA LYS A 128 3.90 5.06 14.76
C LYS A 128 4.16 4.00 13.71
N VAL A 129 4.38 2.77 14.15
CA VAL A 129 4.36 1.57 13.31
C VAL A 129 2.96 0.98 13.34
N SER A 130 2.47 0.53 12.19
CA SER A 130 1.22 -0.20 12.10
C SER A 130 1.29 -1.26 11.04
N GLU A 131 0.62 -2.38 11.30
CA GLU A 131 0.52 -3.48 10.36
C GLU A 131 -0.86 -3.51 9.71
N VAL A 132 -0.88 -3.86 8.44
CA VAL A 132 -2.11 -4.20 7.72
C VAL A 132 -1.86 -5.45 6.89
N PHE A 133 -2.75 -6.42 7.00
CA PHE A 133 -2.79 -7.56 6.10
C PHE A 133 -3.62 -7.24 4.85
N LYS A 134 -3.14 -7.69 3.70
CA LYS A 134 -3.82 -7.54 2.42
C LYS A 134 -3.75 -8.83 1.63
N ILE A 135 -4.65 -8.98 0.66
CA ILE A 135 -4.56 -10.04 -0.32
C ILE A 135 -3.89 -9.54 -1.59
N GLY A 136 -2.95 -10.32 -2.12
CA GLY A 136 -2.42 -10.18 -3.46
C GLY A 136 -2.85 -11.34 -4.34
N ALA A 137 -3.18 -11.07 -5.60
CA ALA A 137 -3.47 -12.10 -6.60
C ALA A 137 -2.44 -12.05 -7.71
N GLN A 138 -1.78 -13.18 -7.98
CA GLN A 138 -0.83 -13.35 -9.08
C GLN A 138 -1.35 -14.42 -10.02
N LYS A 139 -1.28 -14.18 -11.33
CA LYS A 139 -1.60 -15.20 -12.33
C LYS A 139 -0.57 -16.34 -12.24
N GLY A 140 -1.06 -17.56 -12.10
CA GLY A 140 -0.27 -18.80 -12.11
C GLY A 140 0.13 -19.24 -13.51
#